data_AF-A0ABC9BG50-F1
#
_entry.id   AF-A0ABC9BG50-F1
#
_cell.length_a   1.000
_cell.length_b   1.000
_cell.length_c   1.000
_cell.angle_alpha   90.00
_cell.angle_beta   90.00
_cell.angle_gamma   90.00
#
_symmetry.space_group_name_H-M   'P 1'
#
loop_
_entity.id
_entity.type
_entity.pdbx_description
1 polymer ?
#
loop_
_entity_poly.entity_id
_entity_poly.type
_entity_poly.pdbx_seq_one_letter_code
_entity_poly.pdbx_strand_id
1 'polypeptide(L)'
;MGAEAARRRGVLDLEAQFAFFRSQHRHPVNAAAHELLTWPILFTNLLILHFLPLPSPVDPALALALVYAAAYLAVDRRAGALAGLLFVAAWAASAALAARLGFAASWRFVLVTQLFCWTWQLLGHGLFEKKGPTVSDLPQVFLMEPFLIFLQSLLVLCVHRY
;
A
#
# COMPACT_ATOMS: atom_id res chain seq x y z
N MET A 1 10.68 37.45 -12.80
CA MET A 1 11.31 36.20 -12.32
C MET A 1 10.31 35.49 -11.43
N GLY A 2 9.54 34.56 -12.01
CA GLY A 2 8.43 33.90 -11.34
C GLY A 2 8.95 32.89 -10.32
N ALA A 3 8.54 33.04 -9.07
CA ALA A 3 8.63 31.98 -8.09
C ALA A 3 7.64 30.88 -8.50
N GLU A 4 8.11 29.89 -9.23
CA GLU A 4 7.42 28.62 -9.36
C GLU A 4 7.49 27.95 -7.98
N ALA A 5 6.56 28.32 -7.12
CA ALA A 5 6.35 27.64 -5.85
C ALA A 5 6.17 26.16 -6.20
N ALA A 6 7.10 25.31 -5.76
CA ALA A 6 7.01 23.88 -5.94
C ALA A 6 5.62 23.42 -5.51
N ARG A 7 4.76 23.14 -6.49
CA ARG A 7 3.37 22.75 -6.25
C ARG A 7 3.45 21.46 -5.44
N ARG A 8 3.16 21.54 -4.15
CA ARG A 8 3.08 20.35 -3.29
C ARG A 8 2.13 19.37 -3.98
N ARG A 9 2.58 18.14 -4.21
CA ARG A 9 1.74 17.08 -4.79
C ARG A 9 0.56 16.86 -3.85
N GLY A 10 -0.64 17.18 -4.29
CA GLY A 10 -1.85 16.95 -3.50
C GLY A 10 -2.14 15.45 -3.40
N VAL A 11 -2.62 14.99 -2.24
CA VAL A 11 -3.03 13.59 -2.01
C VAL A 11 -4.24 13.16 -2.87
N LEU A 12 -4.88 14.11 -3.56
CA LEU A 12 -5.95 13.83 -4.53
C LEU A 12 -5.54 14.03 -6.00
N ASP A 13 -4.32 14.53 -6.27
CA ASP A 13 -3.81 14.71 -7.63
C ASP A 13 -3.20 13.40 -8.15
N LEU A 14 -4.05 12.52 -8.69
CA LEU A 14 -3.65 11.18 -9.10
C LEU A 14 -2.50 11.17 -10.10
N GLU A 15 -2.53 12.06 -11.10
CA GLU A 15 -1.50 12.12 -12.14
C GLU A 15 -0.15 12.52 -11.55
N ALA A 16 -0.12 13.56 -10.71
CA ALA A 16 1.11 14.00 -10.06
C ALA A 16 1.69 12.93 -9.13
N GLN A 17 0.84 12.17 -8.45
CA GLN A 17 1.28 11.06 -7.60
C GLN A 17 1.80 9.89 -8.38
N PHE A 18 1.11 9.49 -9.45
CA PHE A 18 1.52 8.37 -10.28
C PHE A 18 2.83 8.69 -11.00
N ALA A 19 3.00 9.92 -11.50
CA ALA A 19 4.27 10.39 -12.06
C ALA A 19 5.40 10.34 -11.03
N PHE A 20 5.14 10.77 -9.79
CA PHE A 20 6.13 10.65 -8.71
C PHE A 20 6.47 9.19 -8.41
N PHE A 21 5.47 8.33 -8.21
CA PHE A 21 5.65 6.90 -7.95
C PHE A 21 6.51 6.24 -9.04
N ARG A 22 6.20 6.46 -10.32
CA ARG A 22 6.97 5.93 -11.46
C ARG A 22 8.40 6.46 -11.51
N SER A 23 8.63 7.71 -11.07
CA SER A 23 9.98 8.28 -10.95
C SER A 23 10.82 7.63 -9.84
N GLN A 24 10.19 7.00 -8.84
CA GLN A 24 10.85 6.32 -7.73
C GLN A 24 11.07 4.82 -8.00
N HIS A 25 10.42 4.23 -9.01
CA HIS A 25 10.48 2.79 -9.34
C HIS A 25 10.80 2.59 -10.82
N ARG A 26 11.97 3.07 -11.26
CA ARG A 26 12.38 3.01 -12.67
C ARG A 26 12.92 1.63 -13.05
N HIS A 27 13.60 0.96 -12.11
CA HIS A 27 14.19 -0.34 -12.37
C HIS A 27 13.13 -1.45 -12.27
N PRO A 28 13.00 -2.33 -13.28
CA PRO A 28 11.91 -3.30 -13.34
C PRO A 28 11.92 -4.28 -12.15
N VAL A 29 13.10 -4.66 -11.65
CA VAL A 29 13.21 -5.54 -10.47
C VAL A 29 12.70 -4.85 -9.21
N ASN A 30 12.98 -3.55 -9.03
CA ASN A 30 12.48 -2.81 -7.87
C ASN A 30 10.95 -2.64 -7.96
N ALA A 31 10.45 -2.23 -9.12
CA ALA A 31 9.03 -2.10 -9.37
C ALA A 31 8.27 -3.43 -9.11
N ALA A 32 8.82 -4.56 -9.59
CA ALA A 32 8.23 -5.88 -9.35
C ALA A 32 8.28 -6.29 -7.86
N ALA A 33 9.37 -5.97 -7.15
CA ALA A 33 9.46 -6.23 -5.71
C ALA A 33 8.38 -5.46 -4.93
N HIS A 34 8.17 -4.19 -5.24
CA HIS A 34 7.09 -3.41 -4.62
C HIS A 34 5.71 -3.96 -4.98
N GLU A 35 5.48 -4.33 -6.24
CA GLU A 35 4.21 -4.88 -6.70
C GLU A 35 3.85 -6.21 -6.00
N LEU A 36 4.82 -7.10 -5.82
CA LEU A 36 4.60 -8.41 -5.21
C LEU A 36 4.54 -8.36 -3.68
N LEU A 37 5.27 -7.44 -3.04
CA LEU A 37 5.50 -7.49 -1.58
C LEU A 37 4.63 -6.49 -0.79
N THR A 38 4.06 -5.47 -1.44
CA THR A 38 3.20 -4.50 -0.75
C THR A 38 1.90 -5.11 -0.24
N TRP A 39 1.28 -6.02 -0.99
CA TRP A 39 0.04 -6.68 -0.56
C TRP A 39 0.23 -7.58 0.67
N PRO A 40 1.27 -8.43 0.76
CA PRO A 40 1.61 -9.13 2.00
C PRO A 40 1.84 -8.22 3.21
N ILE A 41 2.50 -7.06 3.03
CA ILE A 41 2.70 -6.07 4.10
C ILE A 41 1.34 -5.56 4.59
N LEU A 42 0.48 -5.11 3.66
CA LEU A 42 -0.85 -4.60 4.02
C LEU A 42 -1.72 -5.66 4.70
N PHE A 43 -1.73 -6.88 4.16
CA PHE A 43 -2.49 -7.98 4.73
C PHE A 43 -2.05 -8.31 6.17
N THR A 44 -0.74 -8.35 6.43
CA THR A 44 -0.23 -8.62 7.78
C THR A 44 -0.44 -7.47 8.75
N ASN A 45 -0.52 -6.23 8.27
CA ASN A 45 -0.99 -5.09 9.09
C ASN A 45 -2.45 -5.28 9.52
N LEU A 46 -3.35 -5.69 8.62
CA LEU A 46 -4.74 -5.99 8.99
C LEU A 46 -4.82 -7.16 9.99
N LEU A 47 -4.04 -8.22 9.75
CA LEU A 47 -4.01 -9.40 10.63
C LEU A 47 -3.64 -9.04 12.06
N ILE A 48 -2.59 -8.22 12.26
CA ILE A 48 -2.13 -7.94 13.62
C ILE A 48 -3.06 -7.00 14.39
N LEU A 49 -3.78 -6.13 13.68
CA LEU A 49 -4.71 -5.17 14.28
C LEU A 49 -5.89 -5.85 14.99
N HIS A 50 -6.27 -7.07 14.61
CA HIS A 50 -7.31 -7.84 15.31
C HIS A 50 -6.95 -8.21 16.75
N PHE A 51 -5.67 -8.14 17.11
CA PHE A 51 -5.19 -8.44 18.46
C PHE A 51 -4.94 -7.18 19.30
N LEU A 52 -5.25 -6.00 18.78
CA LEU A 52 -5.07 -4.74 19.50
C LEU A 52 -6.25 -4.53 20.46
N PRO A 53 -6.02 -4.46 21.79
CA PRO A 53 -7.10 -4.36 22.77
C PRO A 53 -7.59 -2.90 22.90
N LEU A 54 -8.14 -2.34 21.82
CA LEU A 54 -8.71 -0.98 21.84
C LEU A 54 -10.16 -1.02 22.35
N PRO A 55 -10.57 -0.07 23.21
CA PRO A 55 -11.96 0.10 23.62
C PRO A 55 -12.76 0.83 22.53
N SER A 56 -12.81 0.24 21.33
CA SER A 56 -13.50 0.78 20.16
C SER A 56 -14.63 -0.17 19.75
N PRO A 57 -15.83 0.35 19.39
CA PRO A 57 -16.89 -0.47 18.79
C PRO A 57 -16.54 -0.93 17.36
N VAL A 58 -15.56 -0.29 16.73
CA VAL A 58 -15.08 -0.62 15.39
C VAL A 58 -13.76 -1.38 15.51
N ASP A 59 -13.71 -2.56 14.88
CA ASP A 59 -12.48 -3.34 14.72
C ASP A 59 -11.37 -2.49 14.05
N PRO A 60 -10.18 -2.36 14.66
CA PRO A 60 -9.13 -1.49 14.13
C PRO A 60 -8.67 -1.89 12.71
N ALA A 61 -8.70 -3.18 12.37
CA ALA A 61 -8.37 -3.63 11.03
C ALA A 61 -9.43 -3.19 10.01
N LEU A 62 -10.72 -3.31 10.35
CA LEU A 62 -11.81 -2.79 9.53
C LEU A 62 -11.69 -1.28 9.33
N ALA A 63 -11.40 -0.53 10.40
CA ALA A 63 -11.21 0.92 10.33
C ALA A 63 -10.10 1.29 9.34
N LEU A 64 -8.95 0.60 9.41
CA LEU A 64 -7.85 0.82 8.47
C LEU A 64 -8.26 0.51 7.02
N ALA A 65 -8.93 -0.63 6.79
CA ALA A 65 -9.42 -1.00 5.45
C ALA A 65 -10.38 0.04 4.88
N LEU A 66 -11.29 0.58 5.69
CA LEU A 66 -12.24 1.61 5.29
C LEU A 66 -11.55 2.95 5.01
N VAL A 67 -10.52 3.33 5.76
CA VAL A 67 -9.71 4.54 5.50
C VAL A 67 -9.03 4.45 4.13
N TYR A 68 -8.38 3.33 3.83
CA TYR A 68 -7.79 3.12 2.50
C TYR A 68 -8.84 3.12 1.40
N ALA A 69 -9.95 2.40 1.57
CA ALA A 69 -11.04 2.36 0.59
C ALA A 69 -11.61 3.77 0.31
N ALA A 70 -11.86 4.57 1.36
CA ALA A 70 -12.36 5.92 1.24
C ALA A 70 -11.36 6.85 0.55
N ALA A 71 -10.08 6.78 0.91
CA ALA A 71 -9.03 7.55 0.27
C ALA A 71 -8.95 7.25 -1.23
N TYR A 72 -9.00 5.97 -1.61
CA TYR A 72 -8.88 5.57 -3.02
C TYR A 72 -10.12 5.94 -3.82
N LEU A 73 -11.31 5.81 -3.24
CA LEU A 73 -12.56 6.28 -3.85
C LEU A 73 -12.55 7.80 -4.09
N ALA A 74 -11.92 8.57 -3.19
CA ALA A 74 -11.79 10.01 -3.34
C ALA A 74 -10.82 10.41 -4.47
N VAL A 75 -9.86 9.54 -4.81
CA VAL A 75 -8.87 9.76 -5.86
C VAL A 75 -9.37 9.31 -7.22
N ASP A 76 -9.94 8.10 -7.33
CA ASP A 76 -10.59 7.60 -8.55
C ASP A 76 -11.75 6.67 -8.19
N ARG A 77 -12.95 6.94 -8.72
CA ARG A 77 -14.17 6.20 -8.34
C ARG A 77 -14.15 4.73 -8.76
N ARG A 78 -13.57 4.40 -9.93
CA ARG A 78 -13.65 3.04 -10.50
C ARG A 78 -12.52 2.16 -9.96
N ALA A 79 -11.28 2.62 -10.11
CA ALA A 79 -10.12 1.92 -9.58
C ALA A 79 -10.17 1.90 -8.04
N GLY A 80 -10.60 3.00 -7.42
CA GLY A 80 -10.76 3.08 -5.97
C GLY A 80 -11.83 2.15 -5.43
N ALA A 81 -12.96 1.96 -6.13
CA ALA A 81 -13.95 0.97 -5.72
C ALA A 81 -13.38 -0.46 -5.76
N LEU A 82 -12.65 -0.81 -6.82
CA LEU A 82 -12.02 -2.13 -6.93
C LEU A 82 -10.94 -2.35 -5.86
N ALA A 83 -10.08 -1.36 -5.63
CA ALA A 83 -9.08 -1.40 -4.57
C ALA A 83 -9.73 -1.47 -3.18
N GLY A 84 -10.82 -0.74 -2.95
CA GLY A 84 -11.59 -0.79 -1.71
C GLY A 84 -12.19 -2.17 -1.45
N LEU A 85 -12.75 -2.82 -2.48
CA LEU A 85 -13.23 -4.20 -2.38
C LEU A 85 -12.09 -5.17 -2.03
N LEU A 86 -10.90 -4.99 -2.60
CA LEU A 86 -9.72 -5.80 -2.23
C LEU A 86 -9.34 -5.61 -0.76
N PHE A 87 -9.37 -4.38 -0.24
CA PHE A 87 -9.10 -4.12 1.17
C PHE A 87 -10.14 -4.74 2.12
N VAL A 88 -11.43 -4.67 1.77
CA VAL A 88 -12.49 -5.32 2.55
C VAL A 88 -12.36 -6.84 2.51
N ALA A 89 -12.04 -7.42 1.35
CA ALA A 89 -11.77 -8.85 1.22
C ALA A 89 -10.54 -9.28 2.02
N ALA A 90 -9.45 -8.49 1.98
CA ALA A 90 -8.24 -8.72 2.76
C ALA A 90 -8.52 -8.66 4.27
N TRP A 91 -9.35 -7.73 4.72
CA TRP A 91 -9.81 -7.65 6.11
C TRP A 91 -10.60 -8.89 6.53
N ALA A 92 -11.58 -9.32 5.74
CA ALA A 92 -12.36 -10.51 6.06
C ALA A 92 -11.47 -11.78 6.13
N ALA A 93 -10.53 -11.90 5.20
CA ALA A 93 -9.55 -12.98 5.18
C ALA A 93 -8.57 -12.91 6.37
N SER A 94 -8.12 -11.72 6.76
CA SER A 94 -7.24 -11.56 7.93
C SER A 94 -7.97 -11.91 9.22
N ALA A 95 -9.25 -11.55 9.36
CA ALA A 95 -10.06 -11.90 10.52
C ALA A 95 -10.23 -13.43 10.65
N ALA A 96 -10.55 -14.10 9.54
CA ALA A 96 -10.66 -15.56 9.51
C ALA A 96 -9.33 -16.24 9.86
N LEU A 97 -8.21 -15.71 9.37
CA LEU A 97 -6.88 -16.23 9.68
C LEU A 97 -6.51 -15.99 11.15
N ALA A 98 -6.81 -14.81 11.70
CA ALA A 98 -6.55 -14.47 13.11
C ALA A 98 -7.29 -15.44 14.05
N ALA A 99 -8.56 -15.71 13.77
CA ALA A 99 -9.38 -16.65 14.53
C ALA A 99 -8.82 -18.08 14.48
N ARG A 100 -8.23 -18.48 13.36
CA ARG A 100 -7.66 -19.83 13.18
C ARG A 100 -6.28 -20.00 13.83
N LEU A 101 -5.42 -18.98 13.76
CA LEU A 101 -4.03 -19.07 14.23
C LEU A 101 -3.86 -18.63 15.69
N GLY A 102 -4.72 -17.73 16.18
CA GLY A 102 -4.50 -17.05 17.45
C GLY A 102 -3.30 -16.12 17.44
N PHE A 103 -3.06 -15.44 18.57
CA PHE A 103 -2.09 -14.35 18.67
C PHE A 103 -0.65 -14.79 18.34
N ALA A 104 -0.13 -15.81 19.02
CA ALA A 104 1.28 -16.18 18.93
C ALA A 104 1.70 -16.62 17.51
N ALA A 105 0.88 -17.45 16.85
CA ALA A 105 1.17 -17.89 15.49
C ALA A 105 0.98 -16.76 14.47
N SER A 106 -0.05 -15.92 14.62
CA SER A 106 -0.26 -14.74 13.76
C SER A 106 0.91 -13.77 13.85
N TRP A 107 1.42 -13.51 15.06
CA TRP A 107 2.59 -12.63 15.23
C TRP A 107 3.85 -13.17 14.57
N ARG A 108 4.12 -14.48 14.69
CA ARG A 108 5.26 -15.09 13.99
C ARG A 108 5.14 -14.93 12.47
N PHE A 109 3.94 -15.16 11.93
CA PHE A 109 3.67 -14.95 10.52
C PHE A 109 3.88 -13.49 10.11
N VAL A 110 3.31 -12.53 10.86
CA VAL A 110 3.48 -11.09 10.63
C VAL A 110 4.95 -10.69 10.65
N LEU A 111 5.72 -11.10 11.67
CA LEU A 111 7.13 -10.73 11.78
C LEU A 111 7.96 -11.24 10.60
N VAL A 112 7.79 -12.51 10.22
CA VAL A 112 8.53 -13.09 9.09
C VAL A 112 8.18 -12.36 7.79
N THR A 113 6.88 -12.14 7.53
CA THR A 113 6.44 -11.44 6.32
C THR A 113 6.93 -9.99 6.28
N GLN A 114 6.76 -9.24 7.37
CA GLN A 114 7.16 -7.83 7.44
C GLN A 114 8.68 -7.67 7.26
N LEU A 115 9.48 -8.46 7.99
CA LEU A 115 10.94 -8.40 7.85
C LEU A 115 11.38 -8.75 6.44
N PHE A 116 10.85 -9.82 5.85
CA PHE A 116 11.19 -10.22 4.49
C PHE A 116 10.81 -9.15 3.46
N CYS A 117 9.55 -8.68 3.50
CA CYS A 117 9.03 -7.75 2.50
C CYS A 117 9.70 -6.38 2.59
N TRP A 118 9.81 -5.80 3.80
CA TRP A 118 10.50 -4.52 3.98
C TRP A 118 11.97 -4.60 3.60
N THR A 119 12.66 -5.69 3.95
CA THR A 119 14.07 -5.85 3.56
C THR A 119 14.23 -5.76 2.05
N TRP A 120 13.38 -6.45 1.29
CA TRP A 120 13.48 -6.44 -0.18
C TRP A 120 13.03 -5.12 -0.82
N GLN A 121 12.02 -4.44 -0.27
CA GLN A 121 11.60 -3.12 -0.75
C GLN A 121 12.69 -2.06 -0.48
N LEU A 122 13.28 -2.06 0.72
CA LEU A 122 14.37 -1.13 1.06
C LEU A 122 15.64 -1.42 0.26
N LEU A 123 16.02 -2.69 0.12
CA LEU A 123 17.16 -3.08 -0.71
C LEU A 123 16.93 -2.75 -2.19
N GLY A 124 15.71 -2.94 -2.68
CA GLY A 124 15.34 -2.59 -4.06
C GLY A 124 15.60 -1.11 -4.36
N HIS A 125 15.14 -0.22 -3.48
CA HIS A 125 15.45 1.21 -3.56
C HIS A 125 16.96 1.50 -3.47
N GLY A 126 17.65 0.90 -2.49
CA GLY A 126 19.07 1.16 -2.27
C GLY A 126 19.98 0.70 -3.41
N LEU A 127 19.75 -0.53 -3.91
CA LEU A 127 20.59 -1.15 -4.94
C LEU A 127 20.28 -0.62 -6.34
N PHE A 128 18.99 -0.46 -6.68
CA PHE A 128 18.58 -0.17 -8.05
C PHE A 128 18.28 1.30 -8.31
N GLU A 129 17.63 1.99 -7.37
CA GLU A 129 17.17 3.37 -7.60
C GLU A 129 18.17 4.41 -7.07
N LYS A 130 18.95 4.04 -6.03
CA LYS A 130 19.88 4.95 -5.30
C LYS A 130 19.19 6.22 -4.81
N LYS A 131 17.86 6.15 -4.67
CA LYS A 131 16.95 7.23 -4.31
C LYS A 131 15.74 6.59 -3.64
N GLY A 132 15.21 7.27 -2.64
CA GLY A 132 13.99 6.87 -1.95
C GLY A 132 13.16 8.08 -1.53
N PRO A 133 11.96 7.83 -0.99
CA PRO A 133 11.10 8.89 -0.49
C PRO A 133 11.76 9.66 0.67
N THR A 134 11.47 10.95 0.74
CA THR A 134 11.90 11.78 1.87
C THR A 134 10.88 11.68 3.01
N VAL A 135 11.24 12.16 4.21
CA VAL A 135 10.31 12.21 5.35
C VAL A 135 9.03 12.98 5.02
N SER A 136 9.14 14.05 4.20
CA SER A 136 7.98 14.83 3.73
C SER A 136 7.05 14.06 2.79
N ASP A 137 7.52 12.98 2.17
CA ASP A 137 6.71 12.15 1.27
C ASP A 137 5.96 11.04 2.03
N LEU A 138 6.32 10.74 3.29
CA LEU A 138 5.79 9.58 4.03
C LEU A 138 4.25 9.50 4.07
N PRO A 139 3.49 10.58 4.34
CA PRO A 139 2.03 10.48 4.35
C PRO A 139 1.47 10.05 3.00
N GLN A 140 2.07 10.53 1.91
CA GLN A 140 1.68 10.16 0.55
C GLN A 140 2.12 8.73 0.22
N VAL A 141 3.33 8.34 0.59
CA VAL A 141 3.89 7.00 0.36
C VAL A 141 3.03 5.94 1.06
N PHE A 142 2.79 6.06 2.36
CA PHE A 142 2.01 5.07 3.10
C PHE A 142 0.56 4.99 2.65
N LEU A 143 -0.09 6.13 2.39
CA LEU A 143 -1.49 6.12 1.98
C LEU A 143 -1.66 5.71 0.53
N MET A 144 -0.87 6.26 -0.39
CA MET A 144 -1.17 6.20 -1.83
C MET A 144 -0.34 5.16 -2.58
N GLU A 145 0.85 4.80 -2.14
CA GLU A 145 1.68 3.84 -2.86
C GLU A 145 0.98 2.51 -3.15
N PRO A 146 0.20 1.91 -2.23
CA PRO A 146 -0.50 0.67 -2.57
C PRO A 146 -1.54 0.85 -3.68
N PHE A 147 -2.19 2.01 -3.74
CA PHE A 147 -3.11 2.33 -4.83
C PHE A 147 -2.39 2.54 -6.16
N LEU A 148 -1.23 3.19 -6.14
CA LEU A 148 -0.45 3.44 -7.35
C LEU A 148 0.17 2.15 -7.89
N ILE A 149 0.59 1.24 -7.02
CA ILE A 149 0.99 -0.13 -7.38
C ILE A 149 -0.19 -0.87 -8.01
N PHE A 150 -1.37 -0.82 -7.38
CA PHE A 150 -2.58 -1.43 -7.91
C PHE A 150 -2.94 -0.92 -9.31
N LEU A 151 -2.86 0.40 -9.51
CA LEU A 151 -3.08 1.03 -10.82
C LEU A 151 -2.04 0.59 -11.84
N GLN A 152 -0.77 0.47 -11.46
CA GLN A 152 0.28 -0.07 -12.33
C GLN A 152 -0.09 -1.49 -12.81
N SER A 153 -0.53 -2.37 -11.90
CA SER A 153 -0.97 -3.72 -12.26
C SER A 153 -2.15 -3.71 -13.22
N LEU A 154 -3.16 -2.86 -12.98
CA LEU A 154 -4.31 -2.72 -13.88
C LEU A 154 -3.88 -2.26 -15.28
N LEU A 155 -2.99 -1.27 -15.37
CA LEU A 155 -2.49 -0.75 -16.64
C LEU A 155 -1.73 -1.82 -17.43
N VAL A 156 -0.83 -2.58 -16.78
CA VAL A 156 -0.10 -3.69 -17.40
C VAL A 156 -1.08 -4.75 -17.92
N LEU A 157 -2.08 -5.14 -17.13
CA LEU A 157 -3.09 -6.12 -17.53
C LEU A 157 -3.99 -5.65 -18.68
N CYS A 158 -4.28 -4.35 -18.76
CA CYS A 158 -5.07 -3.78 -19.85
C CYS A 158 -4.27 -3.60 -21.14
N VAL A 159 -2.99 -3.20 -21.05
CA VAL A 159 -2.13 -3.00 -22.22
C VAL A 159 -1.77 -4.34 -22.89
N HIS A 160 -1.56 -5.42 -22.12
CA HIS A 160 -1.30 -6.75 -22.69
C HIS A 160 -2.52 -7.43 -23.35
N ARG A 161 -3.68 -6.77 -23.41
CA ARG A 161 -4.89 -7.28 -24.05
C ARG A 161 -5.16 -6.69 -25.44
N TYR A 162 -4.27 -5.83 -25.94
CA TYR A 162 -4.31 -5.24 -27.27
C TYR A 162 -2.94 -5.38 -27.95
#